data_AF-A0A4R1WRT0-F1
#
_entry.id   AF-A0A4R1WRT0-F1
#
_cell.length_a   1.000
_cell.length_b   1.000
_cell.length_c   1.000
_cell.angle_alpha   90.00
_cell.angle_beta   90.00
_cell.angle_gamma   90.00
#
_symmetry.space_group_name_H-M   'P 1'
#
loop_
_entity.id
_entity.type
_entity.pdbx_description
1 polymer ?
#
loop_
_entity_poly.entity_id
_entity_poly.type
_entity_poly.pdbx_seq_one_letter_code
_entity_poly.pdbx_strand_id
1 'polypeptide(L)'
;MLVCETGNSPSRLVDRLVSQGLVQRDTDPDDRRYLALSLTAEGKALSKRIVVAEDALHDAIDQLVAGQPVDETITTLHAVANAFSAGQALARRRAAQEG
;
A
#
# COMPACT_ATOMS: atom_id res chain seq x y z
N MET A 1 1.50 -2.17 -3.29
CA MET A 1 0.69 -1.33 -4.20
C MET A 1 0.40 0.01 -3.52
N LEU A 2 0.66 1.15 -4.17
CA LEU A 2 0.25 2.46 -3.62
C LEU A 2 -1.27 2.59 -3.74
N VAL A 3 -1.99 2.49 -2.62
CA VAL A 3 -3.44 2.67 -2.59
C VAL A 3 -3.73 4.16 -2.57
N CYS A 4 -4.12 4.72 -3.71
CA CYS A 4 -4.66 6.07 -3.76
C CYS A 4 -6.15 6.01 -3.40
N GLU A 5 -6.59 6.92 -2.52
CA GLU A 5 -8.02 7.21 -2.33
C GLU A 5 -8.69 7.37 -3.70
N THR A 6 -9.84 6.73 -3.88
CA THR A 6 -10.55 6.65 -5.16
C THR A 6 -10.68 8.04 -5.79
N GLY A 7 -9.94 8.29 -6.89
CA GLY A 7 -9.93 9.58 -7.61
C GLY A 7 -8.58 10.32 -7.63
N ASN A 8 -7.57 9.88 -6.88
CA ASN A 8 -6.24 10.47 -6.93
C ASN A 8 -5.28 9.62 -7.79
N SER A 9 -4.67 10.21 -8.82
CA SER A 9 -3.67 9.51 -9.63
C SER A 9 -2.43 9.17 -8.79
N PRO A 10 -1.83 7.97 -8.92
CA PRO A 10 -0.56 7.62 -8.28
C PRO A 10 0.53 8.69 -8.46
N SER A 11 0.52 9.37 -9.61
CA SER A 11 1.45 10.46 -9.91
C SER A 11 1.40 11.58 -8.87
N ARG A 12 0.20 11.98 -8.40
CA ARG A 12 0.05 13.05 -7.41
C ARG A 12 0.59 12.68 -6.04
N LEU A 13 0.44 11.42 -5.65
CA LEU A 13 1.04 10.92 -4.41
C LEU A 13 2.57 10.98 -4.51
N VAL A 14 3.13 10.50 -5.63
CA VAL A 14 4.57 10.57 -5.88
C VAL A 14 5.05 12.02 -5.94
N ASP A 15 4.31 12.93 -6.59
CA ASP A 15 4.66 14.36 -6.65
C ASP A 15 4.78 14.96 -5.25
N ARG A 16 3.86 14.63 -4.34
CA ARG A 16 3.92 15.10 -2.95
C ARG A 16 5.12 14.53 -2.20
N LEU A 17 5.41 13.24 -2.37
CA LEU A 17 6.56 12.62 -1.73
C LEU A 17 7.89 13.19 -2.24
N VAL A 18 7.96 13.55 -3.53
CA VAL A 18 9.11 14.23 -4.13
C VAL A 18 9.20 15.66 -3.65
N SER A 19 8.10 16.41 -3.61
CA SER A 19 8.10 17.80 -3.10
C SER A 19 8.48 17.88 -1.62
N GLN A 20 8.23 16.81 -0.86
CA GLN A 20 8.65 16.66 0.54
C GLN A 20 10.09 16.15 0.71
N GLY A 21 10.82 15.85 -0.37
CA GLY A 21 12.20 15.36 -0.31
C GLY A 21 12.34 13.91 0.18
N LEU A 22 11.24 13.14 0.26
CA LEU A 22 11.25 11.76 0.75
C LEU A 22 11.54 10.75 -0.36
N VAL A 23 11.18 11.08 -1.60
CA VAL A 23 11.40 10.28 -2.81
C VAL A 23 12.16 11.13 -3.82
N GLN A 24 13.05 10.50 -4.57
CA GLN A 24 13.71 11.10 -5.73
C GLN A 24 13.33 10.34 -7.01
N ARG A 25 13.44 11.06 -8.12
CA ARG A 25 13.14 10.59 -9.47
C ARG A 25 14.42 10.52 -10.27
N ASP A 26 14.73 9.33 -10.77
CA ASP A 26 15.83 9.15 -11.71
C ASP A 26 15.21 8.93 -13.10
N THR A 27 15.54 9.82 -14.04
CA THR A 27 15.21 9.65 -15.45
C THR A 27 16.29 8.81 -16.12
N ASP A 28 15.89 7.71 -16.74
CA ASP A 28 16.75 6.98 -17.67
C ASP A 28 17.03 7.88 -18.89
N PRO A 29 18.30 8.13 -19.27
CA PRO A 29 18.64 8.94 -20.44
C PRO A 29 18.03 8.41 -21.76
N ASP A 30 17.82 7.10 -21.86
CA ASP A 30 17.39 6.43 -23.10
C ASP A 30 15.89 6.10 -23.14
N ASP A 31 15.18 6.09 -22.01
CA ASP A 31 13.73 5.86 -21.98
C ASP A 31 12.97 6.78 -21.01
N ARG A 32 12.52 7.93 -21.53
CA ARG A 32 11.71 8.92 -20.81
C ARG A 32 10.34 8.41 -20.34
N ARG A 33 9.95 7.18 -20.71
CA ARG A 33 8.69 6.56 -20.25
C ARG A 33 8.84 5.80 -18.93
N TYR A 34 10.06 5.51 -18.49
CA TYR A 34 10.31 4.87 -17.19
C TYR A 34 10.90 5.87 -16.21
N LEU A 35 10.15 6.12 -15.14
CA LEU A 35 10.60 6.94 -14.01
C LEU A 35 10.99 6.00 -12.89
N ALA A 36 12.29 5.85 -12.63
CA ALA A 36 12.76 5.12 -11.47
C ALA A 36 12.51 5.99 -10.22
N LEU A 37 11.86 5.41 -9.22
CA LEU A 37 11.59 6.06 -7.94
C LEU A 37 12.44 5.39 -6.87
N SER A 38 13.19 6.19 -6.11
CA SER A 38 13.96 5.69 -4.98
C SER A 38 13.74 6.57 -3.75
N LEU A 39 13.81 5.99 -2.55
CA LEU A 39 13.78 6.77 -1.31
C LEU A 39 15.08 7.55 -1.16
N THR A 40 14.97 8.82 -0.76
CA THR A 40 16.12 9.61 -0.31
C THR A 40 16.64 9.07 1.03
N ALA A 41 17.76 9.59 1.51
CA ALA A 41 18.25 9.24 2.86
C ALA A 41 17.21 9.56 3.95
N GLU A 42 16.52 10.70 3.82
CA GLU A 42 15.44 11.10 4.72
C GLU A 42 14.23 10.17 4.60
N GLY A 43 13.82 9.83 3.37
CA GLY A 43 12.75 8.87 3.12
C GLY A 43 13.04 7.50 3.72
N LYS A 44 14.29 7.02 3.64
CA LYS A 44 14.72 5.76 4.28
C LYS A 44 14.65 5.85 5.81
N ALA A 45 15.09 6.95 6.40
CA ALA A 45 15.03 7.15 7.85
C ALA A 45 13.58 7.21 8.34
N LEU A 46 12.69 7.90 7.63
CA LEU A 46 11.27 7.94 7.94
C LEU A 46 10.60 6.57 7.79
N SER A 47 10.89 5.85 6.70
CA SER A 47 10.37 4.50 6.46
C SER A 47 10.70 3.55 7.61
N LYS A 48 11.93 3.59 8.14
CA LYS A 48 12.30 2.79 9.32
C LYS A 48 11.45 3.10 10.56
N ARG A 49 11.12 4.37 10.78
CA ARG A 49 10.26 4.79 11.90
C ARG A 49 8.81 4.33 11.70
N ILE A 50 8.34 4.35 10.46
CA ILE A 50 7.00 3.85 10.11
C ILE A 50 6.91 2.36 10.39
N VAL A 51 7.90 1.56 9.99
CA VAL A 51 7.91 0.11 10.26
C VAL A 51 7.76 -0.19 11.75
N VAL A 52 8.52 0.52 12.61
CA VAL A 52 8.39 0.33 14.07
C VAL A 52 6.99 0.67 14.59
N ALA A 53 6.37 1.73 14.06
CA ALA A 53 5.01 2.12 14.44
C ALA A 53 3.96 1.14 13.90
N GLU A 54 4.16 0.62 12.69
CA GLU A 54 3.32 -0.43 12.09
C GLU A 54 3.42 -1.71 12.90
N ASP A 55 4.61 -2.17 13.28
CA ASP A 55 4.80 -3.37 14.11
C ASP A 55 4.02 -3.24 15.42
N ALA A 56 4.17 -2.10 16.12
CA ALA A 56 3.43 -1.85 17.37
C ALA A 56 1.91 -1.83 17.18
N LEU A 57 1.42 -1.33 16.03
CA LEU A 57 0.00 -1.33 15.70
C LEU A 57 -0.51 -2.76 15.40
N HIS A 58 0.24 -3.54 14.63
CA HIS A 58 -0.12 -4.94 14.33
C HIS A 58 -0.15 -5.77 15.61
N ASP A 59 0.87 -5.65 16.47
CA ASP A 59 0.91 -6.32 17.77
C ASP A 59 -0.32 -5.98 18.63
N ALA A 60 -0.72 -4.71 18.65
CA ALA A 60 -1.91 -4.27 19.40
C ALA A 60 -3.20 -4.85 18.82
N ILE A 61 -3.34 -4.90 17.50
CA ILE A 61 -4.49 -5.51 16.83
C ILE A 61 -4.54 -7.00 17.14
N ASP A 62 -3.43 -7.72 17.01
CA ASP A 62 -3.33 -9.16 17.27
C ASP A 62 -3.73 -9.51 18.70
N GLN A 63 -3.30 -8.69 19.68
CA GLN A 63 -3.71 -8.85 21.07
C GLN A 63 -5.22 -8.63 21.26
N LEU A 64 -5.81 -7.63 20.61
CA LEU A 64 -7.23 -7.33 20.71
C LEU A 64 -8.12 -8.44 20.12
N VAL A 65 -7.64 -9.11 19.07
CA VAL A 65 -8.38 -10.17 18.39
C VAL A 65 -7.95 -11.58 18.80
N ALA A 66 -7.08 -11.70 19.80
CA ALA A 66 -6.58 -12.99 20.27
C ALA A 66 -7.72 -13.94 20.66
N GLY A 67 -7.71 -15.14 20.07
CA GLY A 67 -8.75 -16.16 20.29
C GLY A 67 -10.07 -15.91 19.56
N GLN A 68 -10.18 -14.85 18.74
CA GLN A 68 -11.32 -14.64 17.84
C GLN A 68 -11.11 -15.39 16.52
N PRO A 69 -12.19 -15.87 15.87
CA PRO A 69 -12.13 -16.54 14.56
C PRO A 69 -11.96 -15.51 13.43
N VAL A 70 -10.82 -14.83 13.42
CA VAL A 70 -10.52 -13.73 12.50
C VAL A 70 -10.49 -14.22 11.05
N ASP A 71 -9.89 -15.37 10.79
CA ASP A 71 -9.78 -15.94 9.44
C ASP A 71 -11.14 -16.32 8.86
N GLU A 72 -12.03 -16.93 9.66
CA GLU A 72 -13.40 -17.23 9.26
C GLU A 72 -14.22 -15.96 9.04
N THR A 73 -14.01 -14.94 9.88
CA THR A 73 -14.65 -13.63 9.73
C THR A 73 -14.22 -12.96 8.43
N ILE A 74 -12.93 -12.92 8.14
CA ILE A 74 -12.37 -12.38 6.89
C ILE A 74 -12.90 -13.16 5.68
N THR A 75 -12.92 -14.50 5.76
CA THR A 75 -13.46 -15.36 4.70
C THR A 75 -14.93 -15.03 4.42
N THR A 76 -15.74 -14.88 5.47
CA THR A 76 -17.14 -14.50 5.36
C THR A 76 -17.31 -13.12 4.74
N LEU A 77 -16.55 -12.12 5.20
CA LEU A 77 -16.59 -10.77 4.66
C LEU A 77 -16.17 -10.73 3.18
N HIS A 78 -15.16 -11.51 2.78
CA HIS A 78 -14.78 -11.64 1.38
C HIS A 78 -15.90 -12.26 0.54
N ALA A 79 -16.57 -13.31 1.02
CA ALA A 79 -17.70 -13.92 0.32
C ALA A 79 -18.83 -12.91 0.08
N VAL A 80 -19.17 -12.11 1.09
CA VAL A 80 -20.15 -11.02 0.98
C VAL A 80 -19.68 -9.96 -0.01
N ALA A 81 -18.44 -9.49 0.11
CA ALA A 81 -17.89 -8.46 -0.78
C ALA A 81 -17.93 -8.89 -2.26
N ASN A 82 -17.60 -10.16 -2.54
CA ASN A 82 -17.57 -10.71 -3.90
C ASN A 82 -18.95 -10.76 -4.59
N ALA A 83 -20.04 -10.70 -3.82
CA ALA A 83 -21.39 -10.55 -4.37
C ALA A 83 -21.62 -9.18 -5.02
N PHE A 84 -20.75 -8.19 -4.77
CA PHE A 84 -20.84 -6.84 -5.30
C PHE A 84 -19.71 -6.54 -6.30
N SER A 85 -20.00 -5.68 -7.27
CA SER A 85 -19.02 -5.24 -8.28
C SER A 85 -17.75 -4.61 -7.67
N ALA A 86 -17.89 -3.96 -6.52
CA ALA A 86 -16.79 -3.40 -5.75
C ALA A 86 -15.84 -4.47 -5.19
N GLY A 87 -16.36 -5.58 -4.66
CA GLY A 87 -15.53 -6.68 -4.16
C GLY A 87 -14.86 -7.45 -5.29
N GLN A 88 -15.53 -7.63 -6.43
CA GLN A 88 -14.89 -8.20 -7.63
C GLN A 88 -13.77 -7.32 -8.16
N ALA A 89 -13.90 -5.99 -8.08
CA ALA A 89 -12.81 -5.07 -8.41
C ALA A 89 -11.62 -5.21 -7.44
N LEU A 90 -11.88 -5.44 -6.14
CA LEU A 90 -10.83 -5.71 -5.15
C LEU A 90 -10.13 -7.06 -5.40
N ALA A 91 -10.89 -8.12 -5.69
CA ALA A 91 -10.35 -9.45 -5.98
C ALA A 91 -9.41 -9.44 -7.20
N ARG A 92 -9.81 -8.74 -8.28
CA ARG A 92 -8.96 -8.54 -9.46
C ARG A 92 -7.65 -7.81 -9.14
N ARG A 93 -7.67 -6.86 -8.20
CA ARG A 93 -6.46 -6.12 -7.78
C ARG A 93 -5.51 -6.96 -6.95
N ARG A 94 -6.00 -7.92 -6.15
CA ARG A 94 -5.15 -8.85 -5.39
C ARG A 94 -4.47 -9.86 -6.30
N ALA A 95 -5.22 -10.47 -7.21
CA ALA A 95 -4.67 -11.44 -8.17
C ALA A 95 -3.55 -10.85 -9.06
N ALA A 96 -3.62 -9.54 -9.37
CA ALA A 96 -2.58 -8.84 -10.13
C ALA A 96 -1.31 -8.49 -9.32
N GLN A 97 -1.28 -8.76 -8.01
CA GLN A 97 -0.11 -8.52 -7.12
C GLN A 97 0.63 -9.81 -6.74
N GLU A 98 0.02 -10.98 -6.98
CA GLU A 98 0.56 -12.31 -6.61
C GLU A 98 1.24 -13.03 -7.79
N GLY A 99 1.23 -12.44 -8.99
CA GLY A 99 1.90 -12.96 -10.20
C GLY A 99 2.88 -11.94 -10.79
#